data_AF-A0A2D6EWY0-F1
#
_entry.id   AF-A0A2D6EWY0-F1
#
_cell.length_a   1.000
_cell.length_b   1.000
_cell.length_c   1.000
_cell.angle_alpha   90.00
_cell.angle_beta   90.00
_cell.angle_gamma   90.00
#
_symmetry.space_group_name_H-M   'P 1'
#
loop_
_entity.id
_entity.type
_entity.pdbx_description
1 polymer ?
#
loop_
_entity_poly.entity_id
_entity_poly.type
_entity_poly.pdbx_seq_one_letter_code
_entity_poly.pdbx_strand_id
1 'polypeptide(L)'
;MTSLEGKDLELFCKTAKTIFKKGHLTFDAILRFIGSKNHRQDRKTLEKLHKLGLIVKHRTDTYELSSIGRMFSMDQCEWFKERK
;
A
#
# COMPACT_ATOMS: atom_id res chain seq x y z
N MET A 1 6.65 16.95 9.35
CA MET A 1 5.33 16.44 8.95
C MET A 1 5.52 15.55 7.72
N THR A 2 5.26 14.25 7.82
CA THR A 2 5.33 13.32 6.67
C THR A 2 3.99 13.33 5.93
N SER A 3 3.85 14.17 4.91
CA SER A 3 2.69 14.18 4.00
C SER A 3 2.85 13.11 2.93
N LEU A 4 1.75 12.53 2.42
CA LEU A 4 1.76 11.61 1.27
C LEU A 4 1.88 12.41 -0.03
N GLU A 5 2.81 12.04 -0.90
CA GLU A 5 2.92 12.62 -2.24
C GLU A 5 2.08 11.81 -3.25
N GLY A 6 1.84 12.37 -4.45
CA GLY A 6 1.02 11.70 -5.48
C GLY A 6 1.52 10.30 -5.87
N LYS A 7 2.85 10.08 -5.86
CA LYS A 7 3.46 8.76 -6.10
C LYS A 7 3.24 7.79 -4.94
N ASP A 8 3.20 8.28 -3.70
CA ASP A 8 2.91 7.44 -2.54
C ASP A 8 1.46 6.95 -2.56
N LEU A 9 0.54 7.81 -3.01
CA LEU A 9 -0.87 7.45 -3.14
C LEU A 9 -1.09 6.39 -4.23
N GLU A 10 -0.41 6.50 -5.37
CA GLU A 10 -0.45 5.48 -6.42
C GLU A 10 0.08 4.12 -5.91
N LEU A 11 1.21 4.13 -5.20
CA LEU A 11 1.80 2.93 -4.62
C LEU A 11 0.88 2.32 -3.54
N PHE A 12 0.27 3.17 -2.72
CA PHE A 12 -0.72 2.76 -1.74
C PHE A 12 -1.91 2.07 -2.42
N CYS A 13 -2.47 2.63 -3.49
CA CYS A 13 -3.58 2.02 -4.19
C CYS A 13 -3.26 0.66 -4.82
N LYS A 14 -2.07 0.53 -5.42
CA LYS A 14 -1.57 -0.76 -5.93
C LYS A 14 -1.38 -1.77 -4.81
N THR A 15 -0.82 -1.32 -3.68
CA THR A 15 -0.61 -2.14 -2.47
C THR A 15 -1.94 -2.60 -1.88
N ALA A 16 -2.89 -1.69 -1.68
CA ALA A 16 -4.21 -1.97 -1.13
C ALA A 16 -4.96 -2.99 -1.99
N LYS A 17 -5.01 -2.77 -3.31
CA LYS A 17 -5.61 -3.72 -4.26
C LYS A 17 -4.96 -5.11 -4.20
N THR A 18 -3.65 -5.15 -4.01
CA THR A 18 -2.89 -6.41 -3.91
C THR A 18 -3.24 -7.16 -2.62
N ILE A 19 -3.22 -6.47 -1.47
CA ILE A 19 -3.58 -7.03 -0.16
C ILE A 19 -5.04 -7.50 -0.16
N PHE A 20 -5.98 -6.74 -0.72
CA PHE A 20 -7.38 -7.18 -0.84
C PHE A 20 -7.54 -8.50 -1.59
N LYS A 21 -6.77 -8.71 -2.67
CA LYS A 21 -6.86 -9.92 -3.49
C LYS A 21 -6.11 -11.12 -2.94
N LYS A 22 -5.04 -10.89 -2.18
CA LYS A 22 -4.06 -11.92 -1.79
C LYS A 22 -3.98 -12.17 -0.28
N GLY A 23 -4.66 -11.35 0.53
CA GLY A 23 -4.57 -11.40 1.98
C GLY A 23 -3.28 -10.77 2.50
N HIS A 24 -2.76 -11.30 3.61
CA HIS A 24 -1.59 -10.75 4.29
C HIS A 24 -0.30 -11.07 3.53
N LEU A 25 0.53 -10.05 3.27
CA LEU A 25 1.73 -10.21 2.45
C LEU A 25 2.95 -9.54 3.07
N THR A 26 4.13 -10.11 2.88
CA THR A 26 5.38 -9.41 3.20
C THR A 26 5.60 -8.23 2.26
N PHE A 27 6.41 -7.25 2.64
CA PHE A 27 6.76 -6.14 1.75
C PHE A 27 7.37 -6.61 0.43
N ASP A 28 8.26 -7.61 0.46
CA ASP A 28 8.88 -8.13 -0.77
C ASP A 28 7.86 -8.84 -1.67
N ALA A 29 6.81 -9.45 -1.12
CA ALA A 29 5.71 -9.98 -1.91
C ALA A 29 4.87 -8.86 -2.52
N ILE A 30 4.55 -7.81 -1.74
CA ILE A 30 3.82 -6.63 -2.23
C ILE A 30 4.56 -5.99 -3.40
N LEU A 31 5.86 -5.69 -3.25
CA LEU A 31 6.69 -5.05 -4.28
C LEU A 31 6.72 -5.86 -5.58
N ARG A 32 6.79 -7.19 -5.48
CA ARG A 32 6.72 -8.08 -6.65
C ARG A 32 5.36 -8.02 -7.34
N PHE A 33 4.26 -8.08 -6.60
CA PHE A 33 2.92 -8.07 -7.18
C PHE A 33 2.53 -6.74 -7.82
N ILE A 34 2.99 -5.62 -7.26
CA ILE A 34 2.74 -4.29 -7.85
C ILE A 34 3.67 -3.97 -9.03
N GLY A 35 4.63 -4.86 -9.33
CA GLY A 35 5.60 -4.68 -10.41
C GLY A 35 6.56 -3.52 -10.16
N SER A 36 7.04 -3.36 -8.91
CA SER A 36 7.97 -2.30 -8.55
C SER A 36 9.24 -2.37 -9.41
N LYS A 37 9.58 -1.26 -10.06
CA LYS A 37 10.86 -1.10 -10.79
C LYS A 37 11.98 -0.54 -9.90
N ASN A 38 11.64 -0.03 -8.71
CA ASN A 38 12.57 0.55 -7.76
C ASN A 38 12.24 0.08 -6.34
N HIS A 39 12.60 -1.17 -6.04
CA HIS A 39 12.30 -1.82 -4.76
C HIS A 39 12.78 -1.00 -3.54
N ARG A 40 13.92 -0.31 -3.65
CA ARG A 40 14.47 0.47 -2.51
C ARG A 40 13.58 1.67 -2.17
N GLN A 41 13.13 2.41 -3.17
CA GLN A 41 12.27 3.58 -2.95
C GLN A 41 10.87 3.14 -2.53
N ASP A 42 10.30 2.15 -3.22
CA ASP A 42 8.94 1.69 -2.95
C ASP A 42 8.84 1.02 -1.58
N ARG A 43 9.91 0.35 -1.12
CA ARG A 43 9.99 -0.16 0.26
C ARG A 43 9.95 0.96 1.30
N LYS A 44 10.64 2.08 1.07
CA LYS A 44 10.54 3.26 1.96
C LYS A 44 9.12 3.82 1.98
N THR A 45 8.42 3.81 0.85
CA THR A 45 7.02 4.22 0.80
C THR A 45 6.12 3.22 1.56
N LEU A 46 6.33 1.91 1.44
CA LEU A 46 5.61 0.91 2.27
C LEU A 46 5.86 1.13 3.76
N GLU A 47 7.11 1.40 4.17
CA GLU A 47 7.45 1.75 5.55
C GLU A 47 6.77 3.04 6.01
N LYS A 48 6.64 4.03 5.13
CA LYS A 48 5.91 5.28 5.38
C LYS A 48 4.42 4.99 5.58
N LEU A 49 3.80 4.18 4.72
CA LEU A 49 2.40 3.76 4.85
C LEU A 49 2.15 2.98 6.14
N HIS A 50 3.11 2.16 6.57
CA HIS A 50 3.08 1.47 7.85
C HIS A 50 3.16 2.44 9.03
N LYS A 51 4.08 3.41 9.00
CA LYS A 51 4.20 4.45 10.03
C LYS A 51 2.96 5.34 10.13
N LEU A 52 2.27 5.56 9.01
CA LEU A 52 1.00 6.29 8.95
C LEU A 52 -0.21 5.45 9.39
N GLY A 53 -0.01 4.17 9.71
CA GLY A 53 -1.06 3.27 10.15
C GLY A 53 -2.05 2.87 9.06
N LEU A 54 -1.73 3.08 7.78
CA LEU A 54 -2.58 2.67 6.65
C LEU A 54 -2.44 1.17 6.36
N ILE A 55 -1.24 0.65 6.56
CA ILE A 55 -0.99 -0.79 6.61
C ILE A 55 -0.44 -1.14 8.00
N VAL A 56 -0.76 -2.33 8.50
CA VAL A 56 -0.33 -2.79 9.83
C VAL A 56 0.34 -4.14 9.71
N LYS A 57 1.30 -4.38 10.61
CA LYS A 57 2.05 -5.63 10.66
C LYS A 57 1.27 -6.68 11.44
N HIS A 58 1.07 -7.85 10.84
CA HIS A 58 0.56 -9.06 11.48
C HIS A 58 1.72 -9.90 12.06
N ARG A 59 1.41 -10.89 12.91
CA ARG A 59 2.36 -11.71 13.68
C ARG A 59 3.52 -12.36 12.89
N THR A 60 3.40 -12.51 11.56
CA THR A 60 4.30 -13.28 10.69
C THR A 60 5.05 -12.43 9.66
N ASP A 61 5.45 -11.19 10.00
CA ASP A 61 6.08 -10.22 9.07
C ASP A 61 5.28 -9.89 7.81
N THR A 62 4.01 -10.30 7.80
CA THR A 62 3.04 -9.98 6.76
C THR A 62 2.26 -8.74 7.14
N TYR A 63 1.76 -8.03 6.15
CA TYR A 63 1.06 -6.77 6.31
C TYR A 63 -0.35 -6.85 5.74
N GLU A 64 -1.27 -6.15 6.40
CA GLU A 64 -2.65 -6.00 5.98
C GLU A 64 -3.06 -4.52 5.99
N LEU A 65 -4.21 -4.20 5.40
CA LEU A 65 -4.80 -2.86 5.51
C LEU A 65 -5.46 -2.70 6.88
N SER A 66 -5.15 -1.61 7.57
CA SER A 66 -5.90 -1.19 8.76
C SER A 66 -7.32 -0.77 8.40
N SER A 67 -8.20 -0.59 9.39
CA SER A 67 -9.55 -0.06 9.15
C SER A 67 -9.51 1.29 8.42
N ILE A 68 -8.59 2.18 8.79
CA ILE A 68 -8.39 3.47 8.11
C ILE A 68 -7.86 3.24 6.70
N GLY A 69 -6.87 2.38 6.52
CA GLY A 69 -6.32 2.05 5.20
C GLY A 69 -7.36 1.46 4.24
N ARG A 70 -8.28 0.63 4.75
CA ARG A 70 -9.39 0.09 3.95
C ARG A 70 -10.32 1.20 3.50
N MET A 71 -10.77 2.07 4.41
CA MET A 71 -11.63 3.21 4.08
C MET A 71 -10.95 4.14 3.05
N PHE A 72 -9.71 4.54 3.32
CA PHE A 72 -8.94 5.39 2.42
C PHE A 72 -8.75 4.78 1.03
N SER A 73 -8.54 3.47 0.96
CA SER A 73 -8.38 2.78 -0.32
C SER A 73 -9.67 2.68 -1.11
N MET A 74 -10.84 2.65 -0.47
CA MET A 74 -12.12 2.70 -1.17
C MET A 74 -12.34 4.11 -1.74
N ASP A 75 -12.15 5.15 -0.93
CA ASP A 75 -12.38 6.54 -1.35
C ASP A 75 -11.38 7.03 -2.40
N GLN A 76 -10.09 6.80 -2.16
CA GLN A 76 -9.02 7.41 -2.97
C GLN A 76 -8.62 6.55 -4.18
N CYS A 77 -8.79 5.22 -4.12
CA CYS A 77 -8.37 4.35 -5.22
C CYS A 77 -9.47 4.10 -6.26
N GLU A 78 -10.74 4.40 -5.95
CA GLU A 78 -11.77 4.55 -6.99
C GLU A 78 -11.46 5.74 -7.90
N TRP A 79 -10.92 6.82 -7.34
CA TRP A 79 -10.43 7.98 -8.09
C TRP A 79 -9.37 7.64 -9.15
N PHE A 80 -8.58 6.56 -8.94
CA PHE A 80 -7.62 6.06 -9.92
C PHE A 80 -8.21 5.10 -10.97
N LYS A 81 -9.42 4.55 -10.76
CA LYS A 81 -10.09 3.70 -11.76
C LYS A 81 -10.67 4.51 -12.92
N GLU A 82 -11.04 5.77 -12.70
CA GLU A 82 -11.74 6.62 -13.70
C GLU A 82 -10.82 7.27 -14.74
N ARG A 83 -9.50 7.04 -14.68
CA ARG A 83 -8.52 7.58 -15.66
C ARG A 83 -8.05 6.55 -16.71
N LYS A 84 -8.94 5.69 -17.19
CA LYS A 84 -8.68 4.83 -18.36
C LYS A 84 -9.60 5.18 -19.51
#